data_AF-A0A6G0WL36-F1
#
_entry.id   AF-A0A6G0WL36-F1
#
_cell.length_a   1.000
_cell.length_b   1.000
_cell.length_c   1.000
_cell.angle_alpha   90.00
_cell.angle_beta   90.00
_cell.angle_gamma   90.00
#
_symmetry.space_group_name_H-M   'P 1'
#
loop_
_entity.id
_entity.type
_entity.pdbx_description
1 polymer ?
#
loop_
_entity_poly.entity_id
_entity_poly.type
_entity_poly.pdbx_seq_one_letter_code
_entity_poly.pdbx_strand_id
1 'polypeptide(L)'
;MSQQAIRAQNDYIFSLQVQADKYTRLLGTVNLRIRAIEDEWKNVKAKLAELRHKRNEGDQRGGGINAVKSKIMSESREVSKLENRLAACRMRESKLCATNAELKRKIDALRASRLFSQSVFEKNQKRLRDIQRQMQETFKHSTSIMAERDKIVAQVQSLSNMNIEEQEAFDDIYQNLAMIITRENENAEAFRKEAMKSEGLDTHDDGYFRGNYRLDEEADMKLTLQKLDISLREDQAAIESVSERLKVHESTFKSIMKLVGCDDYQKLVELYTKKEEENFALFRYVQTINNECEQLEEQTAAIQQERQKYADELKEGSANMRKRLIESLEETRQKIKKENSDYERLRQSAQREFLPIARAVDKLYNSLGCNEMIPPSTGAVAGSSTKANDDRNAMMIRMSSMNDLLAAHGITEGNILQFLAIIEQRSNDLIEQFTRRLQHKNPENLGTTSLGAHLQPSDPYRANGLHLNFNLNQTPPLLHEGNEQDNNSDEDDSLVPVSTAELQKKAAKSLALQLNTKLSPQRNKKKKQK
;
A
#
# COMPACT_ATOMS: atom_id res chain seq x y z
N MET A 1 67.74 7.36 -129.36
CA MET A 1 66.88 6.91 -128.24
C MET A 1 66.50 5.45 -128.50
N SER A 2 67.00 4.51 -127.71
CA SER A 2 66.86 3.07 -127.98
C SER A 2 65.40 2.62 -127.80
N GLN A 3 64.94 1.62 -128.56
CA GLN A 3 63.62 1.01 -128.41
C GLN A 3 63.31 0.55 -126.97
N GLN A 4 64.35 0.28 -126.15
CA GLN A 4 64.20 -0.04 -124.73
C GLN A 4 63.68 1.14 -123.90
N ALA A 5 64.05 2.38 -124.21
CA ALA A 5 63.58 3.56 -123.46
C ALA A 5 62.08 3.82 -123.68
N ILE A 6 61.59 3.61 -124.92
CA ILE A 6 60.17 3.76 -125.27
C ILE A 6 59.33 2.66 -124.58
N ARG A 7 59.84 1.42 -124.52
CA ARG A 7 59.17 0.33 -123.79
C ARG A 7 59.08 0.61 -122.29
N ALA A 8 60.18 1.05 -121.66
CA ALA A 8 60.19 1.40 -120.25
C ALA A 8 59.23 2.57 -119.91
N GLN A 9 59.11 3.55 -120.81
CA GLN A 9 58.15 4.65 -120.66
C GLN A 9 56.69 4.18 -120.80
N ASN A 10 56.41 3.27 -121.73
CA ASN A 10 55.08 2.68 -121.89
C ASN A 10 54.70 1.80 -120.69
N ASP A 11 55.64 1.02 -120.15
CA ASP A 11 55.42 0.21 -118.93
C ASP A 11 55.15 1.11 -117.71
N TYR A 12 55.84 2.26 -117.61
CA TYR A 12 55.58 3.26 -116.57
C TYR A 12 54.18 3.89 -116.70
N ILE A 13 53.78 4.29 -117.91
CA ILE A 13 52.42 4.80 -118.18
C ILE A 13 51.36 3.75 -117.84
N PHE A 14 51.60 2.48 -118.20
CA PHE A 14 50.70 1.39 -117.85
C PHE A 14 50.60 1.20 -116.33
N SER A 15 51.72 1.27 -115.60
CA SER A 15 51.72 1.18 -114.14
C SER A 15 50.94 2.33 -113.47
N LEU A 16 51.05 3.56 -114.01
CA LEU A 16 50.29 4.72 -113.56
C LEU A 16 48.80 4.57 -113.85
N GLN A 17 48.44 4.01 -115.00
CA GLN A 17 47.04 3.76 -115.37
C GLN A 17 46.42 2.68 -114.46
N VAL A 18 47.15 1.60 -114.15
CA VAL A 18 46.72 0.59 -113.18
C VAL A 18 46.57 1.19 -111.77
N GLN A 19 47.46 2.10 -111.37
CA GLN A 19 47.33 2.83 -110.11
C GLN A 19 46.11 3.76 -110.10
N ALA A 20 45.86 4.48 -111.20
CA ALA A 20 44.69 5.35 -111.35
C ALA A 20 43.38 4.54 -111.27
N ASP A 21 43.32 3.37 -111.93
CA ASP A 21 42.17 2.47 -111.85
C ASP A 21 41.97 1.91 -110.43
N LYS A 22 43.08 1.57 -109.73
CA LYS A 22 43.03 1.14 -108.32
C LYS A 22 42.48 2.24 -107.41
N TYR A 23 42.96 3.48 -107.54
CA TYR A 23 42.47 4.61 -106.74
C TYR A 23 41.03 4.98 -107.09
N THR A 24 40.63 4.84 -108.36
CA THR A 24 39.23 5.06 -108.81
C THR A 24 38.29 4.05 -108.15
N ARG A 25 38.69 2.77 -108.09
CA ARG A 25 37.92 1.74 -107.37
C ARG A 25 37.85 2.03 -105.88
N LEU A 26 38.98 2.42 -105.26
CA LEU A 26 39.02 2.75 -103.83
C LEU A 26 38.13 3.95 -103.49
N LEU A 27 38.21 5.04 -104.28
CA LEU A 27 37.32 6.19 -104.16
C LEU A 27 35.85 5.80 -104.34
N GLY A 28 35.55 4.90 -105.28
CA GLY A 28 34.21 4.33 -105.43
C GLY A 28 33.71 3.65 -104.15
N THR A 29 34.54 2.80 -103.53
CA THR A 29 34.16 2.13 -102.26
C THR A 29 33.99 3.09 -101.10
N VAL A 30 34.85 4.12 -100.99
CA VAL A 30 34.75 5.15 -99.95
C VAL A 30 33.48 5.98 -100.14
N ASN A 31 33.16 6.39 -101.37
CA ASN A 31 31.94 7.14 -101.67
C ASN A 31 30.66 6.35 -101.36
N LEU A 32 30.66 5.04 -101.63
CA LEU A 32 29.56 4.16 -101.22
C LEU A 32 29.43 4.09 -99.69
N ARG A 33 30.56 4.02 -98.97
CA ARG A 33 30.56 4.02 -97.51
C ARG A 33 30.07 5.34 -96.92
N ILE A 34 30.44 6.48 -97.51
CA ILE A 34 29.95 7.80 -97.10
C ILE A 34 28.44 7.87 -97.27
N ARG A 35 27.89 7.46 -98.43
CA ARG A 35 26.44 7.44 -98.66
C ARG A 35 25.69 6.57 -97.65
N ALA A 36 26.22 5.39 -97.34
CA ALA A 36 25.61 4.52 -96.33
C ALA A 36 25.55 5.18 -94.94
N ILE A 37 26.62 5.87 -94.53
CA ILE A 37 26.65 6.60 -93.25
C ILE A 37 25.69 7.80 -93.27
N GLU A 38 25.59 8.51 -94.39
CA GLU A 38 24.64 9.62 -94.55
C GLU A 38 23.19 9.16 -94.42
N ASP A 39 22.86 8.00 -94.99
CA ASP A 39 21.52 7.40 -94.90
C ASP A 39 21.22 6.92 -93.47
N GLU A 40 22.19 6.29 -92.78
CA GLU A 40 22.07 5.95 -91.36
C GLU A 40 21.86 7.19 -90.49
N TRP A 41 22.61 8.27 -90.73
CA TRP A 41 22.47 9.52 -90.01
C TRP A 41 21.09 10.15 -90.21
N LYS A 42 20.58 10.17 -91.44
CA LYS A 42 19.21 10.64 -91.74
C LYS A 42 18.16 9.82 -90.99
N ASN A 43 18.30 8.49 -90.99
CA ASN A 43 17.39 7.59 -90.30
C ASN A 43 17.38 7.81 -88.78
N VAL A 44 18.56 7.94 -88.15
CA VAL A 44 18.67 8.24 -86.71
C VAL A 44 18.08 9.60 -86.38
N LYS A 45 18.34 10.62 -87.22
CA LYS A 45 17.79 11.97 -87.04
C LYS A 45 16.26 11.99 -87.15
N ALA A 46 15.68 11.24 -88.10
CA ALA A 46 14.24 11.11 -88.25
C ALA A 46 13.61 10.43 -87.02
N LYS A 47 14.19 9.31 -86.54
CA LYS A 47 13.75 8.64 -85.30
C LYS A 47 13.81 9.58 -84.09
N LEU A 48 14.86 10.38 -83.97
CA LEU A 48 14.99 11.36 -82.88
C LEU A 48 13.93 12.46 -82.98
N ALA A 49 13.63 12.95 -84.19
CA ALA A 49 12.57 13.92 -84.40
C ALA A 49 11.18 13.35 -84.04
N GLU A 50 10.91 12.10 -84.43
CA GLU A 50 9.66 11.41 -84.09
C GLU A 50 9.51 11.20 -82.57
N LEU A 51 10.57 10.78 -81.87
CA LEU A 51 10.58 10.67 -80.41
C LEU A 51 10.39 12.03 -79.71
N ARG A 52 10.95 13.10 -80.27
CA ARG A 52 10.73 14.47 -79.77
C ARG A 52 9.29 14.94 -79.99
N HIS A 53 8.69 14.64 -81.14
CA HIS A 53 7.27 14.93 -81.40
C HIS A 53 6.36 14.14 -80.47
N LYS A 54 6.57 12.82 -80.32
CA LYS A 54 5.82 11.97 -79.38
C LYS A 54 5.95 12.45 -77.92
N ARG A 55 7.14 12.92 -77.52
CA ARG A 55 7.35 13.56 -76.22
C ARG A 55 6.58 14.87 -76.09
N ASN A 56 6.58 15.72 -77.13
CA ASN A 56 5.88 17.00 -77.10
C ASN A 56 4.35 16.84 -77.14
N GLU A 57 3.82 15.80 -77.81
CA GLU A 57 2.40 15.43 -77.78
C GLU A 57 1.99 14.86 -76.42
N GLY A 58 2.89 14.09 -75.78
CA GLY A 58 2.73 13.66 -74.38
C GLY A 58 2.72 14.84 -73.39
N ASP A 59 3.60 15.82 -73.59
CA ASP A 59 3.66 17.06 -72.81
C ASP A 59 2.39 17.91 -72.92
N GLN A 60 1.63 17.81 -74.02
CA GLN A 60 0.37 18.55 -74.19
C GLN A 60 -0.82 17.92 -73.46
N ARG A 61 -0.80 16.61 -73.19
CA ARG A 61 -1.88 15.92 -72.43
C ARG A 61 -1.55 15.69 -70.96
N GLY A 62 -0.30 15.87 -70.55
CA GLY A 62 0.12 15.88 -69.17
C GLY A 62 1.55 16.37 -69.13
N GLY A 63 1.74 17.63 -68.72
CA GLY A 63 2.99 18.38 -68.82
C GLY A 63 4.23 17.56 -68.48
N GLY A 64 5.35 17.85 -69.14
CA GLY A 64 6.50 16.95 -69.20
C GLY A 64 7.20 16.57 -67.90
N ILE A 65 8.53 16.41 -67.96
CA ILE A 65 9.34 15.95 -66.82
C ILE A 65 9.05 16.77 -65.53
N ASN A 66 8.66 18.05 -65.69
CA ASN A 66 8.26 18.92 -64.60
C ASN A 66 6.86 18.67 -64.02
N ALA A 67 5.85 18.20 -64.78
CA ALA A 67 4.53 17.94 -64.18
C ALA A 67 4.48 16.61 -63.44
N VAL A 68 5.24 15.60 -63.87
CA VAL A 68 5.45 14.37 -63.07
C VAL A 68 6.14 14.72 -61.76
N LYS A 69 7.21 15.53 -61.80
CA LYS A 69 7.88 16.03 -60.60
C LYS A 69 6.94 16.85 -59.72
N SER A 70 6.11 17.71 -60.30
CA SER A 70 5.10 18.50 -59.58
C SER A 70 4.04 17.63 -58.91
N LYS A 71 3.54 16.59 -59.60
CA LYS A 71 2.57 15.63 -59.07
C LYS A 71 3.15 14.84 -57.90
N ILE A 72 4.37 14.30 -58.05
CA ILE A 72 5.09 13.61 -56.96
C ILE A 72 5.29 14.55 -55.75
N MET A 73 5.65 15.81 -55.99
CA MET A 73 5.79 16.81 -54.91
C MET A 73 4.44 17.13 -54.24
N SER A 74 3.34 17.19 -55.00
CA SER A 74 2.00 17.39 -54.46
C SER A 74 1.53 16.20 -53.62
N GLU A 75 1.72 14.98 -54.13
CA GLU A 75 1.40 13.73 -53.42
C GLU A 75 2.24 13.60 -52.15
N SER A 76 3.55 13.90 -52.21
CA SER A 76 4.42 13.92 -51.03
C SER A 76 3.95 14.92 -49.98
N ARG A 77 3.53 16.13 -50.37
CA ARG A 77 2.94 17.11 -49.44
C ARG A 77 1.63 16.61 -48.83
N GLU A 78 0.80 15.90 -49.60
CA GLU A 78 -0.45 15.32 -49.10
C GLU A 78 -0.19 14.19 -48.10
N VAL A 79 0.77 13.31 -48.39
CA VAL A 79 1.24 12.27 -47.47
C VAL A 79 1.74 12.90 -46.18
N SER A 80 2.62 13.91 -46.23
CA SER A 80 3.10 14.59 -45.02
C SER A 80 1.98 15.24 -44.21
N LYS A 81 0.93 15.79 -44.85
CA LYS A 81 -0.25 16.32 -44.14
C LYS A 81 -1.03 15.21 -43.43
N LEU A 82 -1.21 14.06 -44.08
CA LEU A 82 -1.92 12.91 -43.51
C LEU A 82 -1.10 12.27 -42.37
N GLU A 83 0.21 12.13 -42.52
CA GLU A 83 1.12 11.65 -41.47
C GLU A 83 1.10 12.56 -40.25
N ASN A 84 1.21 13.87 -40.47
CA ASN A 84 1.08 14.87 -39.41
C ASN A 84 -0.27 14.73 -38.69
N ARG A 85 -1.37 14.64 -39.45
CA ARG A 85 -2.71 14.48 -38.87
C ARG A 85 -2.88 13.17 -38.11
N LEU A 86 -2.27 12.08 -38.58
CA LEU A 86 -2.22 10.80 -37.88
C LEU A 86 -1.41 10.90 -36.58
N ALA A 87 -0.28 11.61 -36.58
CA ALA A 87 0.52 11.86 -35.38
C ALA A 87 -0.29 12.67 -34.34
N ALA A 88 -1.02 13.71 -34.75
CA ALA A 88 -1.98 14.43 -33.90
C ALA A 88 -2.98 13.47 -33.23
N CYS A 89 -3.60 12.62 -34.05
CA CYS A 89 -4.60 11.67 -33.58
C CYS A 89 -4.00 10.69 -32.57
N ARG A 90 -2.81 10.13 -32.86
CA ARG A 90 -2.09 9.23 -31.95
C ARG A 90 -1.71 9.90 -30.62
N MET A 91 -1.26 11.14 -30.66
CA MET A 91 -0.96 11.88 -29.43
C MET A 91 -2.23 12.17 -28.62
N ARG A 92 -3.33 12.51 -29.29
CA ARG A 92 -4.62 12.71 -28.63
C ARG A 92 -5.13 11.40 -28.01
N GLU A 93 -5.00 10.29 -28.73
CA GLU A 93 -5.36 8.96 -28.24
C GLU A 93 -4.52 8.57 -27.03
N SER A 94 -3.19 8.73 -27.09
CA SER A 94 -2.30 8.48 -25.95
C SER A 94 -2.68 9.32 -24.72
N LYS A 95 -2.96 10.62 -24.91
CA LYS A 95 -3.47 11.50 -23.83
C LYS A 95 -4.79 10.99 -23.26
N LEU A 96 -5.74 10.59 -24.12
CA LEU A 96 -7.03 10.05 -23.67
C LEU A 96 -6.84 8.74 -22.90
N CYS A 97 -5.98 7.83 -23.36
CA CYS A 97 -5.62 6.60 -22.66
C CYS A 97 -5.00 6.89 -21.28
N ALA A 98 -4.09 7.85 -21.18
CA ALA A 98 -3.51 8.28 -19.91
C ALA A 98 -4.58 8.83 -18.95
N THR A 99 -5.46 9.71 -19.43
CA THR A 99 -6.57 10.25 -18.61
C THR A 99 -7.56 9.15 -18.19
N ASN A 100 -7.83 8.18 -19.06
CA ASN A 100 -8.71 7.05 -18.75
C ASN A 100 -8.07 6.14 -17.69
N ALA A 101 -6.76 5.88 -17.79
CA ALA A 101 -6.01 5.15 -16.76
C ALA A 101 -6.03 5.87 -15.41
N GLU A 102 -5.87 7.20 -15.40
CA GLU A 102 -5.97 8.01 -14.19
C GLU A 102 -7.39 7.96 -13.59
N LEU A 103 -8.43 8.09 -14.42
CA LEU A 103 -9.83 7.97 -13.98
C LEU A 103 -10.13 6.58 -13.41
N LYS A 104 -9.62 5.51 -14.04
CA LYS A 104 -9.75 4.14 -13.51
C LYS A 104 -9.10 4.02 -12.13
N ARG A 105 -7.87 4.50 -11.95
CA ARG A 105 -7.21 4.52 -10.64
C ARG A 105 -8.02 5.31 -9.60
N LYS A 106 -8.58 6.46 -9.97
CA LYS A 106 -9.47 7.24 -9.08
C LYS A 106 -10.74 6.47 -8.72
N ILE A 107 -11.37 5.81 -9.69
CA ILE A 107 -12.56 4.97 -9.45
C ILE A 107 -12.23 3.83 -8.50
N ASP A 108 -11.10 3.15 -8.68
CA ASP A 108 -10.71 2.03 -7.82
C ASP A 108 -10.35 2.49 -6.41
N ALA A 109 -9.69 3.64 -6.27
CA ALA A 109 -9.45 4.26 -4.97
C ALA A 109 -10.76 4.63 -4.25
N LEU A 110 -11.73 5.21 -4.97
CA LEU A 110 -13.05 5.53 -4.42
C LEU A 110 -13.84 4.27 -4.04
N ARG A 111 -13.74 3.20 -4.85
CA ARG A 111 -14.36 1.89 -4.52
C ARG A 111 -13.75 1.28 -3.27
N ALA A 112 -12.43 1.31 -3.13
CA ALA A 112 -11.73 0.84 -1.94
C ALA A 112 -12.14 1.64 -0.69
N SER A 113 -12.22 2.98 -0.80
CA SER A 113 -12.69 3.85 0.28
C SER A 113 -14.14 3.59 0.67
N ARG A 114 -15.02 3.33 -0.31
CA ARG A 114 -16.41 2.94 -0.08
C ARG A 114 -16.51 1.59 0.65
N LEU A 115 -15.76 0.58 0.20
CA LEU A 115 -15.73 -0.75 0.82
C LEU A 115 -15.22 -0.68 2.26
N PHE A 116 -14.17 0.10 2.51
CA PHE A 116 -13.66 0.35 3.85
C PHE A 116 -14.72 1.01 4.74
N SER A 117 -15.33 2.10 4.26
CA SER A 117 -16.40 2.82 4.98
C SER A 117 -17.59 1.91 5.27
N GLN A 118 -17.99 1.06 4.32
CA GLN A 118 -19.08 0.10 4.50
C GLN A 118 -18.71 -0.96 5.56
N SER A 119 -17.49 -1.50 5.53
CA SER A 119 -17.04 -2.46 6.56
C SER A 119 -17.03 -1.84 7.95
N VAL A 120 -16.59 -0.58 8.08
CA VAL A 120 -16.63 0.16 9.35
C VAL A 120 -18.08 0.38 9.80
N PHE A 121 -18.97 0.76 8.87
CA PHE A 121 -20.39 0.95 9.16
C PHE A 121 -21.04 -0.36 9.65
N GLU A 122 -20.81 -1.48 8.98
CA GLU A 122 -21.35 -2.79 9.37
C GLU A 122 -20.83 -3.23 10.75
N LYS A 123 -19.53 -3.02 11.03
CA LYS A 123 -18.94 -3.26 12.36
C LYS A 123 -19.59 -2.39 13.43
N ASN A 124 -19.77 -1.10 13.16
CA ASN A 124 -20.43 -0.18 14.09
C ASN A 124 -21.91 -0.53 14.30
N GLN A 125 -22.61 -0.95 13.25
CA GLN A 125 -24.00 -1.39 13.34
C GLN A 125 -24.14 -2.70 14.14
N LYS A 126 -23.17 -3.61 14.04
CA LYS A 126 -23.12 -4.80 14.89
C LYS A 126 -22.88 -4.43 16.35
N ARG A 127 -21.89 -3.56 16.63
CA ARG A 127 -21.64 -3.04 17.99
C ARG A 127 -22.87 -2.36 18.59
N LEU A 128 -23.60 -1.57 17.80
CA LEU A 128 -24.82 -0.91 18.27
C LEU A 128 -25.90 -1.93 18.66
N ARG A 129 -26.07 -2.99 17.86
CA ARG A 129 -26.98 -4.09 18.19
C ARG A 129 -26.56 -4.84 19.44
N ASP A 130 -25.26 -5.07 19.62
CA ASP A 130 -24.73 -5.74 20.82
C ASP A 130 -24.94 -4.88 22.08
N ILE A 131 -24.68 -3.57 22.01
CA ILE A 131 -24.96 -2.62 23.11
C ILE A 131 -26.45 -2.60 23.43
N GLN A 132 -27.33 -2.56 22.43
CA GLN A 132 -28.77 -2.60 22.65
C GLN A 132 -29.20 -3.91 23.32
N ARG A 133 -28.59 -5.05 22.96
CA ARG A 133 -28.85 -6.33 23.61
C ARG A 133 -28.39 -6.33 25.08
N GLN A 134 -27.17 -5.85 25.34
CA GLN A 134 -26.65 -5.71 26.70
C GLN A 134 -27.51 -4.78 27.56
N MET A 135 -27.99 -3.67 26.99
CA MET A 135 -28.91 -2.76 27.66
C MET A 135 -30.23 -3.46 28.04
N GLN A 136 -30.80 -4.25 27.13
CA GLN A 136 -32.01 -5.04 27.42
C GLN A 136 -31.76 -6.14 28.47
N GLU A 137 -30.62 -6.83 28.42
CA GLU A 137 -30.22 -7.81 29.42
C GLU A 137 -30.06 -7.16 30.81
N THR A 138 -29.40 -6.00 30.87
CA THR A 138 -29.24 -5.22 32.11
C THR A 138 -30.59 -4.75 32.65
N PHE A 139 -31.48 -4.30 31.77
CA PHE A 139 -32.83 -3.90 32.16
C PHE A 139 -33.62 -5.06 32.75
N LYS A 140 -33.59 -6.24 32.11
CA LYS A 140 -34.23 -7.46 32.62
C LYS A 140 -33.66 -7.86 33.98
N HIS A 141 -32.34 -7.82 34.14
CA HIS A 141 -31.70 -8.12 35.42
C HIS A 141 -32.12 -7.13 36.50
N SER A 142 -32.15 -5.82 36.18
CA SER A 142 -32.64 -4.78 37.09
C SER A 142 -34.11 -4.99 37.48
N THR A 143 -34.97 -5.38 36.53
CA THR A 143 -36.38 -5.69 36.83
C THR A 143 -36.50 -6.91 37.75
N SER A 144 -35.67 -7.94 37.56
CA SER A 144 -35.63 -9.11 38.44
C SER A 144 -35.24 -8.73 39.87
N ILE A 145 -34.20 -7.93 40.03
CA ILE A 145 -33.76 -7.44 41.35
C ILE A 145 -34.85 -6.59 42.02
N MET A 146 -35.54 -5.72 41.26
CA MET A 146 -36.66 -4.95 41.81
C MET A 146 -37.80 -5.87 42.29
N ALA A 147 -38.15 -6.89 41.51
CA ALA A 147 -39.17 -7.86 41.93
C ALA A 147 -38.77 -8.65 43.18
N GLU A 148 -37.49 -9.03 43.33
CA GLU A 148 -36.97 -9.66 44.55
C GLU A 148 -36.99 -8.70 45.74
N ARG A 149 -36.57 -7.45 45.55
CA ARG A 149 -36.66 -6.40 46.57
C ARG A 149 -38.10 -6.23 47.03
N ASP A 150 -39.06 -6.14 46.12
CA ASP A 150 -40.46 -5.93 46.46
C ASP A 150 -41.02 -7.11 47.26
N LYS A 151 -40.61 -8.35 46.93
CA LYS A 151 -40.93 -9.54 47.75
C LYS A 151 -40.37 -9.43 49.16
N ILE A 152 -39.11 -9.03 49.32
CA ILE A 152 -38.48 -8.87 50.63
C ILE A 152 -39.17 -7.77 51.43
N VAL A 153 -39.47 -6.63 50.80
CA VAL A 153 -40.18 -5.51 51.44
C VAL A 153 -41.57 -5.96 51.90
N ALA A 154 -42.30 -6.72 51.08
CA ALA A 154 -43.59 -7.28 51.47
C ALA A 154 -43.48 -8.26 52.65
N GLN A 155 -42.44 -9.10 52.68
CA GLN A 155 -42.16 -10.00 53.81
C GLN A 155 -41.83 -9.23 55.08
N VAL A 156 -40.99 -8.20 55.00
CA VAL A 156 -40.65 -7.32 56.13
C VAL A 156 -41.90 -6.63 56.66
N GLN A 157 -42.76 -6.11 55.78
CA GLN A 157 -44.01 -5.47 56.19
C GLN A 157 -44.98 -6.47 56.84
N SER A 158 -45.09 -7.68 56.31
CA SER A 158 -45.89 -8.76 56.92
C SER A 158 -45.37 -9.17 58.30
N LEU A 159 -44.05 -9.35 58.46
CA LEU A 159 -43.43 -9.66 59.75
C LEU A 159 -43.61 -8.52 60.74
N SER A 160 -43.47 -7.27 60.29
CA SER A 160 -43.72 -6.09 61.12
C SER A 160 -45.16 -6.05 61.63
N ASN A 161 -46.14 -6.36 60.78
CA ASN A 161 -47.55 -6.40 61.18
C ASN A 161 -47.80 -7.52 62.19
N MET A 162 -47.29 -8.73 61.96
CA MET A 162 -47.41 -9.84 62.92
C MET A 162 -46.77 -9.50 64.27
N ASN A 163 -45.62 -8.82 64.26
CA ASN A 163 -44.93 -8.43 65.49
C ASN A 163 -45.71 -7.36 66.27
N ILE A 164 -46.40 -6.45 65.58
CA ILE A 164 -47.31 -5.47 66.21
C ILE A 164 -48.51 -6.19 66.82
N GLU A 165 -49.14 -7.12 66.10
CA GLU A 165 -50.26 -7.92 66.62
C GLU A 165 -49.86 -8.76 67.84
N GLU A 166 -48.66 -9.37 67.83
CA GLU A 166 -48.11 -10.10 68.98
C GLU A 166 -47.82 -9.18 70.18
N GLN A 167 -47.31 -7.96 69.93
CA GLN A 167 -47.10 -6.96 70.97
C GLN A 167 -48.43 -6.49 71.59
N GLU A 168 -49.44 -6.20 70.78
CA GLU A 168 -50.78 -5.83 71.27
C GLU A 168 -51.39 -6.96 72.10
N ALA A 169 -51.30 -8.21 71.62
CA ALA A 169 -51.77 -9.37 72.36
C ALA A 169 -51.01 -9.58 73.69
N PHE A 170 -49.71 -9.33 73.71
CA PHE A 170 -48.91 -9.40 74.93
C PHE A 170 -49.29 -8.30 75.92
N ASP A 171 -49.47 -7.06 75.45
CA ASP A 171 -49.89 -5.93 76.27
C ASP A 171 -51.27 -6.16 76.88
N ASP A 172 -52.22 -6.75 76.13
CA ASP A 172 -53.53 -7.15 76.64
C ASP A 172 -53.41 -8.20 77.77
N ILE A 173 -52.60 -9.24 77.57
CA ILE A 173 -52.36 -10.27 78.61
C ILE A 173 -51.69 -9.63 79.84
N TYR A 174 -50.72 -8.75 79.62
CA TYR A 174 -49.98 -8.07 80.68
C TYR A 174 -50.89 -7.14 81.49
N GLN A 175 -51.76 -6.36 80.84
CA GLN A 175 -52.76 -5.53 81.50
C GLN A 175 -53.76 -6.37 82.30
N ASN A 176 -54.26 -7.46 81.72
CA ASN A 176 -55.15 -8.39 82.43
C ASN A 176 -54.48 -8.99 83.67
N LEU A 177 -53.22 -9.42 83.56
CA LEU A 177 -52.47 -9.96 84.70
C LEU A 177 -52.19 -8.88 85.75
N ALA A 178 -51.82 -7.67 85.33
CA ALA A 178 -51.63 -6.53 86.23
C ALA A 178 -52.93 -6.22 86.99
N MET A 179 -54.09 -6.22 86.32
CA MET A 179 -55.39 -6.04 86.95
C MET A 179 -55.72 -7.16 87.96
N ILE A 180 -55.39 -8.42 87.64
CA ILE A 180 -55.56 -9.54 88.57
C ILE A 180 -54.66 -9.36 89.78
N ILE A 181 -53.39 -9.01 89.59
CA ILE A 181 -52.43 -8.79 90.68
C ILE A 181 -52.84 -7.58 91.54
N THR A 182 -53.30 -6.47 90.96
CA THR A 182 -53.78 -5.33 91.75
C THR A 182 -55.02 -5.72 92.54
N ARG A 183 -55.96 -6.44 91.93
CA ARG A 183 -57.15 -6.95 92.62
C ARG A 183 -56.79 -7.94 93.72
N GLU A 184 -55.84 -8.85 93.49
CA GLU A 184 -55.34 -9.77 94.50
C GLU A 184 -54.55 -9.06 95.59
N ASN A 185 -53.74 -8.05 95.28
CA ASN A 185 -53.03 -7.26 96.27
C ASN A 185 -54.00 -6.43 97.11
N GLU A 186 -55.01 -5.80 96.50
CA GLU A 186 -56.07 -5.10 97.23
C GLU A 186 -56.87 -6.07 98.12
N ASN A 187 -57.21 -7.25 97.59
CA ASN A 187 -57.84 -8.31 98.37
C ASN A 187 -56.94 -8.83 99.48
N ALA A 188 -55.65 -9.08 99.21
CA ALA A 188 -54.67 -9.58 100.17
C ALA A 188 -54.32 -8.50 101.20
N GLU A 189 -54.35 -7.22 100.84
CA GLU A 189 -54.19 -6.09 101.75
C GLU A 189 -55.45 -5.93 102.61
N ALA A 190 -56.65 -6.14 102.05
CA ALA A 190 -57.89 -6.24 102.80
C ALA A 190 -57.89 -7.46 103.74
N PHE A 191 -57.46 -8.63 103.26
CA PHE A 191 -57.30 -9.85 104.05
C PHE A 191 -56.17 -9.72 105.07
N ARG A 192 -55.08 -9.01 104.79
CA ARG A 192 -54.00 -8.74 105.75
C ARG A 192 -54.45 -7.73 106.80
N LYS A 193 -55.30 -6.78 106.43
CA LYS A 193 -55.98 -5.86 107.35
C LYS A 193 -57.02 -6.59 108.23
N GLU A 194 -57.61 -7.67 107.71
CA GLU A 194 -58.52 -8.56 108.45
C GLU A 194 -57.79 -9.68 109.23
N ALA A 195 -56.64 -10.16 108.76
CA ALA A 195 -55.81 -11.19 109.39
C ALA A 195 -54.83 -10.60 110.43
N MET A 196 -54.44 -9.32 110.32
CA MET A 196 -53.91 -8.56 111.47
C MET A 196 -54.95 -8.43 112.59
N LYS A 197 -56.23 -8.65 112.30
CA LYS A 197 -57.33 -8.76 113.26
C LYS A 197 -57.56 -10.20 113.73
N SER A 198 -57.14 -11.21 112.97
CA SER A 198 -57.31 -12.63 113.29
C SER A 198 -56.19 -13.48 112.67
N GLU A 199 -55.13 -13.73 113.42
CA GLU A 199 -54.74 -15.07 113.87
C GLU A 199 -53.30 -15.08 114.41
N GLY A 200 -53.13 -15.73 115.56
CA GLY A 200 -51.87 -16.32 115.98
C GLY A 200 -51.97 -17.84 115.90
N LEU A 201 -50.83 -18.47 115.54
CA LEU A 201 -50.40 -19.85 115.81
C LEU A 201 -51.27 -21.00 115.23
N ASP A 202 -50.77 -22.13 114.75
CA ASP A 202 -49.42 -22.72 114.72
C ASP A 202 -49.41 -23.93 113.76
N THR A 203 -48.20 -24.31 113.32
CA THR A 203 -47.56 -25.64 113.09
C THR A 203 -48.40 -26.95 113.16
N HIS A 204 -48.06 -28.12 112.60
CA HIS A 204 -46.76 -28.81 112.54
C HIS A 204 -46.91 -30.20 111.86
N ASP A 205 -45.80 -30.67 111.30
CA ASP A 205 -45.15 -32.00 111.44
C ASP A 205 -45.69 -33.39 111.05
N ASP A 206 -44.64 -34.22 110.89
CA ASP A 206 -44.46 -35.63 111.25
C ASP A 206 -44.84 -36.67 110.18
N GLY A 207 -44.04 -37.70 109.89
CA GLY A 207 -42.83 -38.23 110.53
C GLY A 207 -42.79 -39.75 110.36
N TYR A 208 -41.69 -40.38 110.80
CA TYR A 208 -41.59 -41.79 111.25
C TYR A 208 -41.57 -42.92 110.17
N PHE A 209 -40.91 -44.09 110.30
CA PHE A 209 -39.88 -44.69 111.19
C PHE A 209 -39.64 -46.16 110.71
N ARG A 210 -38.45 -46.74 111.04
CA ARG A 210 -38.09 -48.16 111.39
C ARG A 210 -38.83 -49.39 110.80
N GLY A 211 -38.27 -50.60 110.64
CA GLY A 211 -37.03 -51.25 111.09
C GLY A 211 -37.23 -52.77 111.32
N ASN A 212 -36.18 -53.57 111.04
CA ASN A 212 -35.75 -54.91 111.55
C ASN A 212 -36.55 -56.23 111.37
N TYR A 213 -35.80 -57.29 110.99
CA TYR A 213 -36.18 -58.70 110.78
C TYR A 213 -35.44 -59.72 111.71
N ARG A 214 -35.78 -61.02 111.58
CA ARG A 214 -35.60 -62.14 112.54
C ARG A 214 -34.75 -63.31 111.94
N LEU A 215 -34.17 -64.12 112.85
CA LEU A 215 -33.04 -65.06 112.72
C LEU A 215 -33.08 -66.26 111.74
N ASP A 216 -34.07 -66.43 110.86
CA ASP A 216 -34.04 -67.51 109.84
C ASP A 216 -33.67 -67.00 108.43
N GLU A 217 -33.57 -65.68 108.26
CA GLU A 217 -33.02 -65.03 107.06
C GLU A 217 -31.48 -65.06 107.04
N GLU A 218 -30.81 -65.51 108.10
CA GLU A 218 -29.35 -65.42 108.25
C GLU A 218 -28.57 -66.37 107.30
N ALA A 219 -29.15 -67.50 106.87
CA ALA A 219 -28.48 -68.45 105.98
C ALA A 219 -28.58 -68.07 104.49
N ASP A 220 -29.75 -67.62 104.05
CA ASP A 220 -29.94 -67.02 102.72
C ASP A 220 -29.29 -65.63 102.66
N MET A 221 -29.30 -64.86 103.76
CA MET A 221 -28.45 -63.67 103.89
C MET A 221 -26.97 -64.04 103.79
N LYS A 222 -26.50 -65.19 104.29
CA LYS A 222 -25.07 -65.56 104.16
C LYS A 222 -24.67 -65.91 102.73
N LEU A 223 -25.54 -66.58 101.98
CA LEU A 223 -25.31 -66.93 100.56
C LEU A 223 -25.46 -65.72 99.63
N THR A 224 -26.45 -64.85 99.91
CA THR A 224 -26.58 -63.56 99.23
C THR A 224 -25.48 -62.59 99.66
N LEU A 225 -25.03 -62.60 100.92
CA LEU A 225 -23.85 -61.85 101.41
C LEU A 225 -22.58 -62.34 100.75
N GLN A 226 -22.41 -63.65 100.51
CA GLN A 226 -21.22 -64.16 99.84
C GLN A 226 -21.23 -63.83 98.34
N LYS A 227 -22.40 -63.84 97.68
CA LYS A 227 -22.55 -63.30 96.33
C LYS A 227 -22.37 -61.79 96.29
N LEU A 228 -22.88 -61.06 97.29
CA LEU A 228 -22.66 -59.63 97.45
C LEU A 228 -21.19 -59.33 97.74
N ASP A 229 -20.47 -60.18 98.45
CA ASP A 229 -19.05 -60.01 98.77
C ASP A 229 -18.18 -60.22 97.51
N ILE A 230 -18.58 -61.16 96.64
CA ILE A 230 -17.96 -61.35 95.33
C ILE A 230 -18.29 -60.16 94.41
N SER A 231 -19.55 -59.73 94.33
CA SER A 231 -19.92 -58.55 93.52
C SER A 231 -19.31 -57.27 94.09
N LEU A 232 -19.20 -57.14 95.41
CA LEU A 232 -18.50 -56.04 96.08
C LEU A 232 -17.02 -56.05 95.77
N ARG A 233 -16.38 -57.23 95.69
CA ARG A 233 -14.99 -57.31 95.24
C ARG A 233 -14.81 -56.93 93.78
N GLU A 234 -15.71 -57.37 92.91
CA GLU A 234 -15.69 -57.00 91.48
C GLU A 234 -15.95 -55.50 91.30
N ASP A 235 -16.94 -54.95 91.99
CA ASP A 235 -17.25 -53.53 92.02
C ASP A 235 -16.11 -52.73 92.64
N GLN A 236 -15.47 -53.22 93.70
CA GLN A 236 -14.33 -52.57 94.33
C GLN A 236 -13.10 -52.57 93.42
N ALA A 237 -12.85 -53.65 92.68
CA ALA A 237 -11.80 -53.71 91.66
C ALA A 237 -12.11 -52.78 90.46
N ALA A 238 -13.38 -52.70 90.04
CA ALA A 238 -13.81 -51.77 89.01
C ALA A 238 -13.69 -50.30 89.47
N ILE A 239 -14.07 -50.01 90.71
CA ILE A 239 -13.92 -48.70 91.35
C ILE A 239 -12.44 -48.36 91.50
N GLU A 240 -11.56 -49.29 91.87
CA GLU A 240 -10.12 -49.05 91.94
C GLU A 240 -9.55 -48.72 90.57
N SER A 241 -9.90 -49.48 89.52
CA SER A 241 -9.49 -49.21 88.13
C SER A 241 -9.99 -47.85 87.61
N VAL A 242 -11.22 -47.48 87.95
CA VAL A 242 -11.77 -46.16 87.62
C VAL A 242 -11.06 -45.07 88.43
N SER A 243 -10.79 -45.30 89.72
CA SER A 243 -10.11 -44.35 90.59
C SER A 243 -8.67 -44.09 90.16
N GLU A 244 -7.97 -45.11 89.67
CA GLU A 244 -6.59 -44.98 89.21
C GLU A 244 -6.53 -44.18 87.91
N ARG A 245 -7.44 -44.44 86.97
CA ARG A 245 -7.62 -43.59 85.78
C ARG A 245 -8.02 -42.16 86.15
N LEU A 246 -8.90 -42.00 87.14
CA LEU A 246 -9.31 -40.67 87.62
C LEU A 246 -8.12 -39.92 88.23
N LYS A 247 -7.28 -40.59 89.03
CA LYS A 247 -6.05 -40.01 89.61
C LYS A 247 -5.04 -39.60 88.55
N VAL A 248 -4.88 -40.38 87.50
CA VAL A 248 -4.00 -40.03 86.38
C VAL A 248 -4.53 -38.79 85.66
N HIS A 249 -5.82 -38.78 85.31
CA HIS A 249 -6.44 -37.60 84.70
C HIS A 249 -6.35 -36.37 85.63
N GLU A 250 -6.66 -36.51 86.90
CA GLU A 250 -6.55 -35.45 87.90
C GLU A 250 -5.12 -34.93 88.05
N SER A 251 -4.11 -35.81 88.00
CA SER A 251 -2.70 -35.43 88.00
C SER A 251 -2.29 -34.67 86.73
N THR A 252 -2.76 -35.12 85.55
CA THR A 252 -2.51 -34.40 84.29
C THR A 252 -3.21 -33.03 84.27
N PHE A 253 -4.44 -32.96 84.77
CA PHE A 253 -5.19 -31.70 84.88
C PHE A 253 -4.54 -30.75 85.89
N LYS A 254 -4.10 -31.22 87.06
CA LYS A 254 -3.35 -30.39 88.03
C LYS A 254 -2.03 -29.88 87.44
N SER A 255 -1.36 -30.67 86.61
CA SER A 255 -0.14 -30.26 85.92
C SER A 255 -0.42 -29.16 84.89
N ILE A 256 -1.49 -29.29 84.10
CA ILE A 256 -1.96 -28.27 83.15
C ILE A 256 -2.41 -27.01 83.90
N MET A 257 -3.14 -27.17 84.99
CA MET A 257 -3.64 -26.11 85.86
C MET A 257 -2.50 -25.27 86.45
N LYS A 258 -1.40 -25.92 86.85
CA LYS A 258 -0.18 -25.26 87.35
C LYS A 258 0.58 -24.50 86.26
N LEU A 259 0.57 -25.01 85.02
CA LEU A 259 1.22 -24.34 83.88
C LEU A 259 0.41 -23.15 83.36
N VAL A 260 -0.92 -23.24 83.42
CA VAL A 260 -1.84 -22.19 82.94
C VAL A 260 -2.17 -21.16 84.04
N GLY A 261 -1.98 -21.51 85.32
CA GLY A 261 -2.13 -20.60 86.46
C GLY A 261 -3.58 -20.26 86.80
N CYS A 262 -4.49 -21.22 86.69
CA CYS A 262 -5.92 -21.05 86.99
C CYS A 262 -6.33 -21.99 88.12
N ASP A 263 -7.00 -21.53 89.19
CA ASP A 263 -7.31 -22.39 90.35
C ASP A 263 -8.65 -23.16 90.24
N ASP A 264 -9.39 -22.97 89.14
CA ASP A 264 -10.76 -23.47 88.96
C ASP A 264 -10.89 -24.30 87.67
N TYR A 265 -11.47 -25.50 87.80
CA TYR A 265 -11.58 -26.48 86.72
C TYR A 265 -12.47 -25.96 85.57
N GLN A 266 -13.54 -25.25 85.91
CA GLN A 266 -14.47 -24.71 84.92
C GLN A 266 -13.81 -23.62 84.06
N LYS A 267 -13.00 -22.77 84.68
CA LYS A 267 -12.27 -21.69 83.99
C LYS A 267 -11.20 -22.22 83.05
N LEU A 268 -10.53 -23.33 83.40
CA LEU A 268 -9.54 -23.95 82.53
C LEU A 268 -10.19 -24.52 81.27
N VAL A 269 -11.33 -25.21 81.41
CA VAL A 269 -12.07 -25.75 80.25
C VAL A 269 -12.56 -24.60 79.36
N GLU A 270 -13.16 -23.57 79.95
CA GLU A 270 -13.64 -22.40 79.19
C GLU A 270 -12.50 -21.68 78.45
N LEU A 271 -11.34 -21.53 79.09
CA LEU A 271 -10.15 -20.94 78.46
C LEU A 271 -9.57 -21.83 77.36
N TYR A 272 -9.61 -23.15 77.54
CA TYR A 272 -9.17 -24.10 76.53
C TYR A 272 -10.11 -24.13 75.33
N THR A 273 -11.43 -24.17 75.56
CA THR A 273 -12.45 -24.08 74.49
C THR A 273 -12.30 -22.78 73.72
N LYS A 274 -12.09 -21.65 74.40
CA LYS A 274 -11.82 -20.38 73.73
C LYS A 274 -10.55 -20.40 72.89
N LYS A 275 -9.46 -21.01 73.40
CA LYS A 275 -8.21 -21.18 72.64
C LYS A 275 -8.36 -22.15 71.47
N GLU A 276 -9.21 -23.16 71.62
CA GLU A 276 -9.54 -24.10 70.56
C GLU A 276 -10.33 -23.42 69.45
N GLU A 277 -11.34 -22.61 69.80
CA GLU A 277 -12.08 -21.77 68.85
C GLU A 277 -11.18 -20.76 68.13
N GLU A 278 -10.28 -20.09 68.86
CA GLU A 278 -9.26 -19.20 68.29
C GLU A 278 -8.34 -19.96 67.31
N ASN A 279 -7.92 -21.18 67.65
CA ASN A 279 -7.12 -22.02 66.77
C ASN A 279 -7.90 -22.49 65.53
N PHE A 280 -9.18 -22.85 65.68
CA PHE A 280 -10.03 -23.21 64.55
C PHE A 280 -10.25 -22.00 63.62
N ALA A 281 -10.44 -20.81 64.17
CA ALA A 281 -10.55 -19.58 63.38
C ALA A 281 -9.25 -19.28 62.63
N LEU A 282 -8.08 -19.43 63.28
CA LEU A 282 -6.77 -19.30 62.66
C LEU A 282 -6.57 -20.33 61.55
N PHE A 283 -6.99 -21.58 61.75
CA PHE A 283 -6.85 -22.63 60.74
C PHE A 283 -7.68 -22.32 59.49
N ARG A 284 -8.93 -21.86 59.68
CA ARG A 284 -9.77 -21.40 58.56
C ARG A 284 -9.17 -20.19 57.85
N TYR A 285 -8.59 -19.26 58.61
CA TYR A 285 -7.94 -18.08 58.04
C TYR A 285 -6.71 -18.48 57.21
N VAL A 286 -5.83 -19.34 57.74
CA VAL A 286 -4.68 -19.88 57.00
C VAL A 286 -5.12 -20.62 55.75
N GLN A 287 -6.19 -21.42 55.82
CA GLN A 287 -6.72 -22.10 54.64
C GLN A 287 -7.28 -21.13 53.60
N THR A 288 -7.95 -20.06 54.05
CA THR A 288 -8.43 -18.99 53.16
C THR A 288 -7.27 -18.28 52.47
N ILE A 289 -6.22 -17.92 53.22
CA ILE A 289 -5.03 -17.26 52.68
C ILE A 289 -4.26 -18.18 51.74
N ASN A 290 -4.14 -19.47 52.04
CA ASN A 290 -3.51 -20.43 51.13
C ASN A 290 -4.29 -20.55 49.81
N ASN A 291 -5.62 -20.62 49.87
CA ASN A 291 -6.45 -20.62 48.66
C ASN A 291 -6.32 -19.31 47.87
N GLU A 292 -6.24 -18.17 48.55
CA GLU A 292 -6.00 -16.87 47.90
C GLU A 292 -4.60 -16.80 47.27
N CYS A 293 -3.60 -17.39 47.92
CA CYS A 293 -2.23 -17.48 47.40
C CYS A 293 -2.18 -18.35 46.13
N GLU A 294 -2.82 -19.52 46.13
CA GLU A 294 -2.95 -20.38 44.94
C GLU A 294 -3.65 -19.66 43.78
N GLN A 295 -4.73 -18.91 44.06
CA GLN A 295 -5.42 -18.11 43.04
C GLN A 295 -4.53 -16.99 42.47
N LEU A 296 -3.77 -16.30 43.31
CA LEU A 296 -2.85 -15.25 42.88
C LEU A 296 -1.68 -15.82 42.07
N GLU A 297 -1.19 -17.01 42.41
CA GLU A 297 -0.17 -17.72 41.63
C GLU A 297 -0.69 -18.12 40.25
N GLU A 298 -1.92 -18.65 40.16
CA GLU A 298 -2.57 -18.99 38.89
C GLU A 298 -2.78 -17.73 38.01
N GLN A 299 -3.27 -16.64 38.59
CA GLN A 299 -3.40 -15.36 37.87
C GLN A 299 -2.05 -14.83 37.39
N THR A 300 -1.01 -14.94 38.21
CA THR A 300 0.35 -14.52 37.84
C THR A 300 0.89 -15.35 36.68
N ALA A 301 0.67 -16.67 36.71
CA ALA A 301 1.04 -17.58 35.63
C ALA A 301 0.29 -17.26 34.33
N ALA A 302 -1.03 -17.00 34.40
CA ALA A 302 -1.85 -16.63 33.26
C ALA A 302 -1.36 -15.32 32.61
N ILE A 303 -1.11 -14.28 33.41
CA ILE A 303 -0.60 -12.99 32.93
C ILE A 303 0.80 -13.15 32.31
N GLN A 304 1.67 -13.98 32.89
CA GLN A 304 2.99 -14.26 32.30
C GLN A 304 2.88 -15.00 30.97
N GLN A 305 1.92 -15.91 30.82
CA GLN A 305 1.65 -16.59 29.55
C GLN A 305 1.14 -15.62 28.48
N GLU A 306 0.23 -14.70 28.84
CA GLU A 306 -0.22 -13.64 27.92
C GLU A 306 0.93 -12.71 27.53
N ARG A 307 1.75 -12.27 28.48
CA ARG A 307 2.94 -11.46 28.21
C ARG A 307 3.90 -12.17 27.25
N GLN A 308 4.07 -13.48 27.41
CA GLN A 308 4.90 -14.29 26.52
C GLN A 308 4.30 -14.37 25.11
N LYS A 309 2.98 -14.62 24.99
CA LYS A 309 2.27 -14.59 23.69
C LYS A 309 2.43 -13.25 22.98
N TYR A 310 2.20 -12.14 23.68
CA TYR A 310 2.39 -10.81 23.10
C TYR A 310 3.84 -10.53 22.71
N ALA A 311 4.82 -11.02 23.47
CA ALA A 311 6.24 -10.90 23.12
C ALA A 311 6.60 -11.70 21.87
N ASP A 312 6.02 -12.88 21.71
CA ASP A 312 6.25 -13.76 20.55
C ASP A 312 5.53 -13.22 19.30
N GLU A 313 4.28 -12.74 19.43
CA GLU A 313 3.55 -12.02 18.37
C GLU A 313 4.27 -10.74 17.94
N LEU A 314 4.84 -9.99 18.89
CA LEU A 314 5.62 -8.79 18.59
C LEU A 314 6.91 -9.14 17.85
N LYS A 315 7.59 -10.22 18.22
CA LYS A 315 8.82 -10.69 17.53
C LYS A 315 8.51 -11.20 16.12
N GLU A 316 7.53 -12.08 15.95
CA GLU A 316 7.20 -12.67 14.65
C GLU A 316 6.55 -11.66 13.70
N GLY A 317 5.61 -10.84 14.19
CA GLY A 317 4.92 -9.83 13.40
C GLY A 317 5.83 -8.67 12.99
N SER A 318 6.64 -8.16 13.93
CA SER A 318 7.52 -7.02 13.67
C SER A 318 8.73 -7.41 12.82
N ALA A 319 9.38 -8.55 13.08
CA ALA A 319 10.57 -8.95 12.32
C ALA A 319 10.24 -9.24 10.86
N ASN A 320 9.15 -9.95 10.59
CA ASN A 320 8.75 -10.29 9.22
C ASN A 320 8.22 -9.07 8.46
N MET A 321 7.44 -8.21 9.11
CA MET A 321 6.96 -6.96 8.49
C MET A 321 8.13 -6.00 8.22
N ARG A 322 9.05 -5.86 9.18
CA ARG A 322 10.25 -5.02 9.01
C ARG A 322 11.17 -5.57 7.93
N LYS A 323 11.34 -6.89 7.83
CA LYS A 323 12.13 -7.52 6.77
C LYS A 323 11.54 -7.25 5.38
N ARG A 324 10.21 -7.43 5.21
CA ARG A 324 9.52 -7.11 3.95
C ARG A 324 9.60 -5.62 3.60
N LEU A 325 9.49 -4.74 4.61
CA LEU A 325 9.63 -3.30 4.39
C LEU A 325 11.06 -2.96 3.95
N ILE A 326 12.07 -3.56 4.57
CA ILE A 326 13.48 -3.38 4.17
C ILE A 326 13.71 -3.89 2.75
N GLU A 327 13.23 -5.10 2.41
CA GLU A 327 13.35 -5.66 1.06
C GLU A 327 12.69 -4.76 0.00
N SER A 328 11.47 -4.25 0.26
CA SER A 328 10.81 -3.32 -0.68
C SER A 328 11.52 -1.96 -0.81
N LEU A 329 12.12 -1.46 0.29
CA LEU A 329 12.95 -0.25 0.25
C LEU A 329 14.27 -0.48 -0.50
N GLU A 330 14.86 -1.67 -0.40
CA GLU A 330 16.07 -2.03 -1.14
C GLU A 330 15.78 -2.18 -2.64
N GLU A 331 14.66 -2.78 -3.02
CA GLU A 331 14.21 -2.89 -4.40
C GLU A 331 13.95 -1.52 -5.04
N THR A 332 13.22 -0.64 -4.34
CA THR A 332 12.96 0.72 -4.83
C THR A 332 14.26 1.51 -4.98
N ARG A 333 15.18 1.41 -4.01
CA ARG A 333 16.51 2.02 -4.12
C ARG A 333 17.28 1.49 -5.34
N GLN A 334 17.23 0.18 -5.59
CA GLN A 334 17.91 -0.41 -6.75
C GLN A 334 17.29 0.05 -8.07
N LYS A 335 15.96 0.16 -8.16
CA LYS A 335 15.27 0.70 -9.35
C LYS A 335 15.70 2.14 -9.63
N ILE A 336 15.65 3.02 -8.62
CA ILE A 336 16.09 4.42 -8.76
C ILE A 336 17.56 4.49 -9.17
N LYS A 337 18.42 3.63 -8.61
CA LYS A 337 19.85 3.61 -8.97
C LYS A 337 20.08 3.19 -10.42
N LYS A 338 19.32 2.22 -10.94
CA LYS A 338 19.37 1.81 -12.35
C LYS A 338 18.87 2.93 -13.26
N GLU A 339 17.68 3.46 -12.99
CA GLU A 339 17.11 4.59 -13.74
C GLU A 339 18.08 5.77 -13.79
N ASN A 340 18.68 6.15 -12.66
CA ASN A 340 19.65 7.24 -12.62
C ASN A 340 20.89 6.94 -13.47
N SER A 341 21.37 5.69 -13.48
CA SER A 341 22.49 5.29 -14.34
C SER A 341 22.14 5.33 -15.84
N ASP A 342 20.89 5.02 -16.19
CA ASP A 342 20.40 5.08 -17.56
C ASP A 342 20.21 6.54 -18.03
N TYR A 343 19.67 7.40 -17.17
CA TYR A 343 19.60 8.84 -17.43
C TYR A 343 20.98 9.47 -17.60
N GLU A 344 21.96 9.05 -16.80
CA GLU A 344 23.33 9.56 -16.90
C GLU A 344 24.01 9.09 -18.19
N ARG A 345 23.77 7.85 -18.63
CA ARG A 345 24.19 7.35 -19.95
C ARG A 345 23.55 8.12 -21.09
N LEU A 346 22.24 8.37 -21.02
CA LEU A 346 21.52 9.10 -22.05
C LEU A 346 22.01 10.55 -22.16
N ARG A 347 22.24 11.21 -21.01
CA ARG A 347 22.84 12.55 -20.96
C ARG A 347 24.24 12.57 -21.58
N GLN A 348 25.08 11.58 -21.28
CA GLN A 348 26.40 11.45 -21.90
C GLN A 348 26.31 11.24 -23.41
N SER A 349 25.34 10.46 -23.89
CA SER A 349 25.12 10.25 -25.34
C SER A 349 24.70 11.55 -26.03
N ALA A 350 23.71 12.25 -25.47
CA ALA A 350 23.25 13.54 -25.99
C ALA A 350 24.39 14.58 -26.02
N GLN A 351 25.21 14.63 -24.98
CA GLN A 351 26.36 15.54 -24.92
C GLN A 351 27.43 15.20 -25.99
N ARG A 352 27.64 13.91 -26.29
CA ARG A 352 28.54 13.47 -27.38
C ARG A 352 28.01 13.86 -28.76
N GLU A 353 26.69 13.79 -28.97
CA GLU A 353 26.04 14.21 -30.21
C GLU A 353 25.99 15.74 -30.37
N PHE A 354 25.89 16.48 -29.27
CA PHE A 354 25.87 17.95 -29.27
C PHE A 354 27.23 18.57 -29.61
N LEU A 355 28.33 17.97 -29.15
CA LEU A 355 29.68 18.55 -29.29
C LEU A 355 30.10 18.83 -30.75
N PRO A 356 29.84 17.95 -31.73
CA PRO A 356 30.07 18.26 -33.15
C PRO A 356 29.24 19.42 -33.67
N ILE A 357 27.98 19.55 -33.23
CA ILE A 357 27.08 20.63 -33.64
C ILE A 357 27.60 21.96 -33.09
N ALA A 358 27.95 22.01 -31.81
CA ALA A 358 28.54 23.20 -31.19
C ALA A 358 29.81 23.66 -31.94
N ARG A 359 30.70 22.74 -32.33
CA ARG A 359 31.88 23.06 -33.15
C ARG A 359 31.51 23.56 -34.55
N ALA A 360 30.45 23.02 -35.17
CA ALA A 360 30.00 23.48 -36.48
C ALA A 360 29.41 24.89 -36.43
N VAL A 361 28.62 25.19 -35.40
CA VAL A 361 28.06 26.54 -35.17
C VAL A 361 29.17 27.54 -34.88
N ASP A 362 30.16 27.18 -34.07
CA ASP A 362 31.32 28.04 -33.77
C ASP A 362 32.14 28.34 -35.03
N LYS A 363 32.37 27.33 -35.88
CA LYS A 363 33.00 27.52 -37.19
C LYS A 363 32.20 28.44 -38.11
N LEU A 364 30.87 28.28 -38.17
CA LEU A 364 29.99 29.11 -38.99
C LEU A 364 29.92 30.55 -38.48
N TYR A 365 29.86 30.73 -37.16
CA TYR A 365 29.85 32.04 -36.51
C TYR A 365 31.10 32.85 -36.85
N ASN A 366 32.26 32.19 -36.78
CA ASN A 366 33.54 32.81 -37.11
C ASN A 366 33.74 32.99 -38.63
N SER A 367 33.31 32.03 -39.47
CA SER A 367 33.50 32.10 -40.93
C SER A 367 32.63 33.13 -41.63
N LEU A 368 31.43 33.40 -41.11
CA LEU A 368 30.52 34.44 -41.62
C LEU A 368 30.87 35.85 -41.11
N GLY A 369 31.89 35.95 -40.24
CA GLY A 369 32.27 37.20 -39.61
C GLY A 369 31.12 37.79 -38.80
N CYS A 370 30.33 36.94 -38.12
CA CYS A 370 29.23 37.40 -37.27
C CYS A 370 29.74 38.32 -36.15
N ASN A 371 31.02 38.18 -35.78
CA ASN A 371 31.73 39.04 -34.84
C ASN A 371 31.95 40.48 -35.36
N GLU A 372 31.95 40.67 -36.68
CA GLU A 372 32.19 41.97 -37.36
C GLU A 372 30.90 42.65 -37.83
N MET A 373 29.72 42.18 -37.37
CA MET A 373 28.46 42.79 -37.76
C MET A 373 28.30 44.20 -37.17
N ILE A 374 28.68 45.19 -37.97
CA ILE A 374 28.29 46.59 -37.79
C ILE A 374 26.92 46.75 -38.49
N PRO A 375 25.86 47.18 -37.78
CA PRO A 375 24.54 47.34 -38.41
C PRO A 375 24.61 48.36 -39.56
N PRO A 376 23.96 48.07 -40.71
CA PRO A 376 24.04 48.91 -41.89
C PRO A 376 23.61 50.34 -41.56
N SER A 377 24.45 51.31 -41.93
CA SER A 377 24.05 52.70 -42.07
C SER A 377 23.06 52.76 -43.23
N THR A 378 21.76 52.71 -42.93
CA THR A 378 20.78 53.25 -43.87
C THR A 378 20.96 54.76 -43.91
N GLY A 379 20.99 55.29 -45.12
CA GLY A 379 21.45 56.62 -45.45
C GLY A 379 20.77 57.73 -44.66
N ALA A 380 21.54 58.81 -44.49
CA ALA A 380 21.13 60.08 -43.91
C ALA A 380 19.75 60.54 -44.39
N VAL A 381 18.78 60.58 -43.48
CA VAL A 381 17.73 61.60 -43.49
C VAL A 381 17.60 62.12 -42.06
N ALA A 382 17.81 63.42 -41.93
CA ALA A 382 17.71 64.16 -40.68
C ALA A 382 16.32 63.96 -40.04
N GLY A 383 16.30 63.40 -38.83
CA GLY A 383 15.07 63.16 -38.07
C GLY A 383 15.36 62.44 -36.76
N SER A 384 15.74 63.21 -35.74
CA SER A 384 15.96 62.76 -34.35
C SER A 384 14.78 61.93 -33.83
N SER A 385 15.01 60.63 -33.59
CA SER A 385 14.23 59.85 -32.62
C SER A 385 15.18 59.09 -31.70
N THR A 386 15.14 59.41 -30.41
CA THR A 386 15.99 58.85 -29.34
C THR A 386 15.85 57.31 -29.23
N LYS A 387 14.70 56.77 -29.65
CA LYS A 387 14.39 55.33 -29.63
C LYS A 387 15.21 54.49 -30.63
N ALA A 388 15.50 55.00 -31.83
CA ALA A 388 16.28 54.26 -32.82
C ALA A 388 17.76 54.13 -32.43
N ASN A 389 18.28 55.10 -31.67
CA ASN A 389 19.62 55.06 -31.11
C ASN A 389 19.71 54.10 -29.92
N ASP A 390 18.69 54.07 -29.06
CA ASP A 390 18.60 53.11 -27.94
C ASP A 390 18.51 51.66 -28.43
N ASP A 391 17.71 51.38 -29.47
CA ASP A 391 17.61 50.04 -30.06
C ASP A 391 18.93 49.59 -30.70
N ARG A 392 19.66 50.51 -31.34
CA ARG A 392 20.99 50.26 -31.91
C ARG A 392 22.02 49.97 -30.81
N ASN A 393 22.01 50.73 -29.72
CA ASN A 393 22.92 50.52 -28.58
C ASN A 393 22.60 49.20 -27.86
N ALA A 394 21.33 48.88 -27.66
CA ALA A 394 20.87 47.62 -27.05
C ALA A 394 21.20 46.39 -27.89
N MET A 395 21.24 46.53 -29.22
CA MET A 395 21.68 45.46 -30.12
C MET A 395 23.20 45.25 -30.06
N MET A 396 23.99 46.32 -30.01
CA MET A 396 25.44 46.26 -29.89
C MET A 396 25.91 45.69 -28.55
N ILE A 397 25.22 46.04 -27.46
CA ILE A 397 25.47 45.48 -26.11
C ILE A 397 25.14 43.98 -26.09
N ARG A 398 24.03 43.56 -26.70
CA ARG A 398 23.68 42.12 -26.82
C ARG A 398 24.70 41.35 -27.65
N MET A 399 25.19 41.91 -28.74
CA MET A 399 26.20 41.27 -29.60
C MET A 399 27.54 41.11 -28.86
N SER A 400 27.97 42.16 -28.16
CA SER A 400 29.20 42.14 -27.36
C SER A 400 29.11 41.13 -26.22
N SER A 401 27.97 41.08 -25.53
CA SER A 401 27.69 40.07 -24.50
C SER A 401 27.70 38.64 -25.06
N MET A 402 27.24 38.42 -26.29
CA MET A 402 27.27 37.09 -26.94
C MET A 402 28.69 36.68 -27.34
N ASN A 403 29.52 37.61 -27.77
CA ASN A 403 30.95 37.37 -28.01
C ASN A 403 31.70 37.03 -26.73
N ASP A 404 31.41 37.73 -25.63
CA ASP A 404 31.99 37.44 -24.31
C ASP A 404 31.54 36.06 -23.81
N LEU A 405 30.28 35.68 -24.05
CA LEU A 405 29.74 34.35 -23.73
C LEU A 405 30.37 33.23 -24.57
N LEU A 406 30.64 33.48 -25.85
CA LEU A 406 31.36 32.55 -26.72
C LEU A 406 32.80 32.36 -26.24
N ALA A 407 33.49 33.45 -25.89
CA ALA A 407 34.87 33.43 -25.41
C ALA A 407 35.02 32.76 -24.04
N ALA A 408 34.04 32.93 -23.14
CA ALA A 408 34.12 32.42 -21.78
C ALA A 408 33.65 30.96 -21.63
N HIS A 409 32.55 30.57 -22.29
CA HIS A 409 31.89 29.27 -22.07
C HIS A 409 31.70 28.44 -23.35
N GLY A 410 32.05 29.00 -24.52
CA GLY A 410 31.79 28.37 -25.82
C GLY A 410 30.30 28.21 -26.12
N ILE A 411 29.99 27.44 -27.15
CA ILE A 411 28.61 27.10 -27.53
C ILE A 411 28.11 25.95 -26.64
N THR A 412 27.04 26.21 -25.90
CA THR A 412 26.36 25.32 -24.96
C THR A 412 24.91 25.09 -25.40
N GLU A 413 24.27 24.05 -24.88
CA GLU A 413 22.86 23.74 -25.21
C GLU A 413 21.90 24.91 -24.94
N GLY A 414 22.20 25.74 -23.92
CA GLY A 414 21.38 26.89 -23.57
C GLY A 414 21.58 28.13 -24.44
N ASN A 415 22.70 28.24 -25.17
CA ASN A 415 23.05 29.42 -25.97
C ASN A 415 23.09 29.17 -27.49
N ILE A 416 23.03 27.90 -27.93
CA ILE A 416 23.21 27.52 -29.33
C ILE A 416 22.16 28.11 -30.27
N LEU A 417 20.90 28.23 -29.81
CA LEU A 417 19.81 28.79 -30.60
C LEU A 417 20.01 30.29 -30.85
N GLN A 418 20.55 31.01 -29.87
CA GLN A 418 20.88 32.43 -29.99
C GLN A 418 22.02 32.65 -31.00
N PHE A 419 23.05 31.80 -30.98
CA PHE A 419 24.12 31.86 -32.00
C PHE A 419 23.61 31.53 -33.41
N LEU A 420 22.71 30.55 -33.55
CA LEU A 420 22.08 30.24 -34.84
C LEU A 420 21.22 31.39 -35.37
N ALA A 421 20.49 32.09 -34.50
CA ALA A 421 19.70 33.26 -34.91
C ALA A 421 20.60 34.41 -35.43
N ILE A 422 21.75 34.65 -34.80
CA ILE A 422 22.72 35.66 -35.27
C ILE A 422 23.34 35.23 -36.61
N ILE A 423 23.69 33.95 -36.76
CA ILE A 423 24.20 33.37 -38.01
C ILE A 423 23.17 33.53 -39.13
N GLU A 424 21.90 33.25 -38.87
CA GLU A 424 20.80 33.42 -39.83
C GLU A 424 20.68 34.89 -40.27
N GLN A 425 20.65 35.82 -39.31
CA GLN A 425 20.59 37.25 -39.61
C GLN A 425 21.77 37.70 -40.48
N ARG A 426 22.99 37.30 -40.13
CA ARG A 426 24.19 37.63 -40.91
C ARG A 426 24.15 37.03 -42.32
N SER A 427 23.70 35.78 -42.43
CA SER A 427 23.58 35.10 -43.72
C SER A 427 22.61 35.82 -44.64
N ASN A 428 21.46 36.24 -44.11
CA ASN A 428 20.46 37.00 -44.86
C ASN A 428 20.99 38.36 -45.33
N ASP A 429 21.67 39.09 -44.44
CA ASP A 429 22.30 40.39 -44.78
C ASP A 429 23.35 40.25 -45.89
N LEU A 430 24.19 39.21 -45.85
CA LEU A 430 25.19 38.95 -46.89
C LEU A 430 24.53 38.60 -48.23
N ILE A 431 23.45 37.81 -48.22
CA ILE A 431 22.67 37.48 -49.43
C ILE A 431 22.06 38.76 -50.03
N GLU A 432 21.52 39.64 -49.20
CA GLU A 432 20.94 40.91 -49.65
C GLU A 432 22.02 41.83 -50.28
N GLN A 433 23.16 41.97 -49.61
CA GLN A 433 24.29 42.76 -50.13
C GLN A 433 24.84 42.19 -51.45
N PHE A 434 24.90 40.87 -51.58
CA PHE A 434 25.33 40.20 -52.81
C PHE A 434 24.32 40.41 -53.94
N THR A 435 23.02 40.29 -53.64
CA THR A 435 21.93 40.53 -54.59
C THR A 435 21.94 41.97 -55.10
N ARG A 436 22.11 42.96 -54.21
CA ARG A 436 22.27 44.38 -54.58
C ARG A 436 23.49 44.61 -55.48
N ARG A 437 24.62 43.96 -55.18
CA ARG A 437 25.83 44.03 -56.02
C ARG A 437 25.67 43.38 -57.40
N LEU A 438 24.90 42.29 -57.50
CA LEU A 438 24.57 41.67 -58.80
C LEU A 438 23.70 42.58 -59.66
N GLN A 439 22.68 43.19 -59.05
CA GLN A 439 21.78 44.13 -59.74
C GLN A 439 22.53 45.33 -60.33
N HIS A 440 23.56 45.82 -59.63
CA HIS A 440 24.41 46.90 -60.15
C HIS A 440 25.35 46.49 -61.29
N LYS A 441 25.71 45.20 -61.44
CA LYS A 441 26.66 44.73 -62.47
C LYS A 441 25.99 44.23 -63.76
N ASN A 442 24.73 43.83 -63.74
CA ASN A 442 24.00 43.34 -64.91
C ASN A 442 22.55 43.90 -64.94
N PRO A 443 22.31 45.08 -65.52
CA PRO A 443 20.98 45.69 -65.57
C PRO A 443 20.00 45.02 -66.55
N GLU A 444 20.50 44.23 -67.51
CA GLU A 444 19.70 43.63 -68.61
C GLU A 444 19.00 42.29 -68.26
N ASN A 445 19.24 41.69 -67.09
CA ASN A 445 18.65 40.41 -66.67
C ASN A 445 17.85 40.53 -65.37
N LEU A 446 16.98 41.52 -65.31
CA LEU A 446 16.21 41.88 -64.12
C LEU A 446 15.15 40.83 -63.71
N GLY A 447 14.75 39.94 -64.63
CA GLY A 447 13.65 38.99 -64.40
C GLY A 447 14.04 37.63 -63.83
N THR A 448 15.32 37.21 -63.90
CA THR A 448 15.70 35.81 -63.62
C THR A 448 16.66 35.65 -62.44
N THR A 449 17.15 36.74 -61.86
CA THR A 449 18.24 36.71 -60.86
C THR A 449 17.82 37.24 -59.48
N SER A 450 16.61 36.88 -59.03
CA SER A 450 16.19 37.11 -57.64
C SER A 450 16.28 35.79 -56.87
N LEU A 451 17.45 35.52 -56.29
CA LEU A 451 17.55 34.57 -55.18
C LEU A 451 17.17 35.32 -53.90
N GLY A 452 15.87 35.38 -53.57
CA GLY A 452 15.45 35.94 -52.29
C GLY A 452 14.05 36.55 -52.19
N ALA A 453 13.25 36.59 -53.25
CA ALA A 453 11.89 37.16 -53.20
C ALA A 453 10.89 36.40 -52.30
N HIS A 454 11.31 35.39 -51.52
CA HIS A 454 10.45 34.63 -50.62
C HIS A 454 11.06 34.43 -49.21
N LEU A 455 11.78 35.41 -48.66
CA LEU A 455 12.11 35.43 -47.23
C LEU A 455 11.91 36.84 -46.70
N GLN A 456 10.69 37.13 -46.25
CA GLN A 456 10.37 38.34 -45.50
C GLN A 456 10.84 38.17 -44.03
N PRO A 457 11.31 39.23 -43.36
CA PRO A 457 11.63 39.17 -41.93
C PRO A 457 10.38 38.90 -41.10
N SER A 458 10.46 37.99 -40.15
CA SER A 458 9.42 37.76 -39.14
C SER A 458 9.32 38.98 -38.22
N ASP A 459 8.23 39.76 -38.35
CA ASP A 459 7.97 40.95 -37.55
C ASP A 459 7.49 40.57 -36.12
N PRO A 460 8.03 41.12 -35.01
CA PRO A 460 7.78 40.62 -33.65
C PRO A 460 6.41 40.95 -33.03
N TYR A 461 5.56 41.77 -33.66
CA TYR A 461 4.38 42.37 -32.99
C TYR A 461 2.99 41.97 -33.52
N ARG A 462 2.87 40.96 -34.40
CA ARG A 462 1.55 40.46 -34.84
C ARG A 462 0.98 39.38 -33.91
N ALA A 463 0.88 39.68 -32.62
CA ALA A 463 0.07 38.92 -31.68
C ALA A 463 -1.23 39.69 -31.42
N ASN A 464 -2.22 39.51 -32.30
CA ASN A 464 -3.66 39.46 -32.01
C ASN A 464 -4.47 39.76 -33.28
N GLY A 465 -5.18 38.75 -33.77
CA GLY A 465 -6.28 38.89 -34.72
C GLY A 465 -5.93 38.65 -36.19
N LEU A 466 -5.85 37.37 -36.60
CA LEU A 466 -6.69 36.81 -37.67
C LEU A 466 -6.37 35.33 -37.88
N HIS A 467 -7.45 34.55 -37.81
CA HIS A 467 -7.53 33.12 -37.86
C HIS A 467 -7.48 32.65 -39.33
N LEU A 468 -6.43 31.96 -39.76
CA LEU A 468 -6.45 31.11 -40.96
C LEU A 468 -5.56 29.87 -40.75
N ASN A 469 -6.26 28.73 -40.75
CA ASN A 469 -5.80 27.35 -40.72
C ASN A 469 -4.41 27.09 -41.34
N PHE A 470 -3.42 26.74 -40.52
CA PHE A 470 -2.43 25.72 -40.87
C PHE A 470 -2.08 24.84 -39.66
N ASN A 471 -2.25 23.55 -39.91
CA ASN A 471 -1.97 22.34 -39.15
C ASN A 471 -0.73 22.40 -38.24
N LEU A 472 -0.94 22.55 -36.93
CA LEU A 472 0.07 22.41 -35.89
C LEU A 472 0.18 20.93 -35.51
N ASN A 473 1.04 20.22 -36.24
CA ASN A 473 1.51 18.90 -35.86
C ASN A 473 3.02 18.91 -35.94
N GLN A 474 3.64 19.25 -34.82
CA GLN A 474 4.83 18.58 -34.32
C GLN A 474 5.11 19.04 -32.89
N THR A 475 5.20 18.03 -32.04
CA THR A 475 5.52 18.04 -30.62
C THR A 475 7.02 17.86 -30.41
N PRO A 476 7.54 18.19 -29.21
CA PRO A 476 8.98 18.11 -28.91
C PRO A 476 9.51 16.67 -28.99
N PRO A 477 10.83 16.46 -29.21
CA PRO A 477 11.39 15.12 -29.41
C PRO A 477 11.25 14.25 -28.17
N LEU A 478 10.70 13.05 -28.38
CA LEU A 478 10.68 11.96 -27.40
C LEU A 478 12.11 11.46 -27.14
N LEU A 479 12.41 11.28 -25.86
CA LEU A 479 13.47 10.40 -25.38
C LEU A 479 13.18 8.98 -25.89
N HIS A 480 14.21 8.33 -26.43
CA HIS A 480 14.19 6.97 -26.92
C HIS A 480 13.87 6.01 -25.77
N GLU A 481 12.65 5.47 -25.75
CA GLU A 481 12.32 4.28 -24.98
C GLU A 481 13.14 3.11 -25.52
N GLY A 482 13.93 2.50 -24.64
CA GLY A 482 14.62 1.27 -24.92
C GLY A 482 13.62 0.16 -25.20
N ASN A 483 13.96 -0.67 -26.18
CA ASN A 483 13.28 -1.94 -26.46
C ASN A 483 13.15 -2.77 -25.17
N GLU A 484 11.95 -2.84 -24.61
CA GLU A 484 11.56 -3.95 -23.74
C GLU A 484 11.33 -5.17 -24.64
N GLN A 485 12.31 -6.07 -24.63
CA GLN A 485 12.11 -7.45 -25.04
C GLN A 485 11.15 -8.10 -24.05
N ASP A 486 10.08 -8.67 -24.58
CA ASP A 486 9.22 -9.67 -23.93
C ASP A 486 10.08 -10.69 -23.17
N ASN A 487 10.13 -10.55 -21.85
CA ASN A 487 10.41 -11.65 -20.95
C ASN A 487 9.13 -11.90 -20.15
N ASN A 488 8.37 -12.89 -20.61
CA ASN A 488 7.37 -13.58 -19.82
C ASN A 488 8.01 -14.03 -18.50
N SER A 489 7.67 -13.37 -17.41
CA SER A 489 7.84 -13.89 -16.07
C SER A 489 6.49 -13.92 -15.40
N ASP A 490 6.05 -15.13 -15.06
CA ASP A 490 4.84 -15.49 -14.33
C ASP A 490 4.58 -14.51 -13.17
N GLU A 491 3.65 -13.58 -13.36
CA GLU A 491 3.12 -12.77 -12.27
C GLU A 491 2.00 -13.52 -11.54
N ASP A 492 2.17 -13.54 -10.22
CA ASP A 492 1.36 -14.20 -9.21
C ASP A 492 -0.04 -13.58 -9.14
N ASP A 493 -1.00 -14.25 -9.78
CA ASP A 493 -2.40 -13.88 -9.97
C ASP A 493 -3.25 -14.05 -8.68
N SER A 494 -2.70 -13.61 -7.54
CA SER A 494 -3.20 -13.96 -6.20
C SER A 494 -4.03 -12.88 -5.49
N LEU A 495 -4.34 -11.74 -6.11
CA LEU A 495 -5.09 -10.66 -5.43
C LEU A 495 -6.22 -10.01 -6.25
N VAL A 496 -6.87 -10.78 -7.11
CA VAL A 496 -8.16 -10.37 -7.72
C VAL A 496 -9.28 -11.28 -7.20
N PRO A 497 -10.41 -10.74 -6.70
CA PRO A 497 -11.55 -11.57 -6.33
C PRO A 497 -12.13 -12.25 -7.59
N VAL A 498 -11.91 -13.56 -7.68
CA VAL A 498 -12.31 -14.41 -8.81
C VAL A 498 -13.80 -14.75 -8.74
N SER A 499 -14.49 -14.80 -9.88
CA SER A 499 -15.91 -15.18 -9.93
C SER A 499 -16.12 -16.66 -9.54
N THR A 500 -17.29 -17.01 -8.99
CA THR A 500 -17.60 -18.40 -8.59
C THR A 500 -17.49 -19.40 -9.74
N ALA A 501 -17.80 -18.96 -10.97
CA ALA A 501 -17.65 -19.76 -12.19
C ALA A 501 -16.17 -20.05 -12.55
N GLU A 502 -15.28 -19.08 -12.34
CA GLU A 502 -13.84 -19.26 -12.57
C GLU A 502 -13.19 -20.12 -11.47
N LEU A 503 -13.69 -20.04 -10.24
CA LEU A 503 -13.23 -20.88 -9.13
C LEU A 503 -13.58 -22.36 -9.38
N GLN A 504 -14.79 -22.65 -9.87
CA GLN A 504 -15.20 -24.00 -10.28
C GLN A 504 -14.35 -24.51 -11.45
N LYS A 505 -14.00 -23.65 -12.41
CA LYS A 505 -13.17 -24.02 -13.57
C LYS A 505 -11.71 -24.30 -13.17
N LYS A 506 -11.13 -23.50 -12.26
CA LYS A 506 -9.80 -23.74 -11.68
C LYS A 506 -9.78 -25.03 -10.82
N ALA A 507 -10.83 -25.29 -10.04
CA ALA A 507 -10.96 -26.52 -9.24
C ALA A 507 -11.06 -27.78 -10.12
N ALA A 508 -11.87 -27.75 -11.18
CA ALA A 508 -12.01 -28.86 -12.13
C ALA A 508 -10.67 -29.16 -12.86
N LYS A 509 -9.90 -28.13 -13.20
CA LYS A 509 -8.60 -28.27 -13.86
C LYS A 509 -7.54 -28.86 -12.93
N SER A 510 -7.56 -28.49 -11.64
CA SER A 510 -6.69 -29.07 -10.60
C SER A 510 -7.01 -30.56 -10.36
N LEU A 511 -8.30 -30.91 -10.29
CA LEU A 511 -8.74 -32.30 -10.11
C LEU A 511 -8.32 -33.18 -11.30
N ALA A 512 -8.40 -32.66 -12.52
CA ALA A 512 -7.97 -33.36 -13.74
C ALA A 512 -6.44 -33.60 -13.77
N LEU A 513 -5.64 -32.64 -13.28
CA LEU A 513 -4.19 -32.81 -13.15
C LEU A 513 -3.83 -33.86 -12.11
N GLN A 514 -4.51 -33.88 -10.97
CA GLN A 514 -4.30 -34.90 -9.93
C GLN A 514 -4.67 -36.32 -10.41
N LEU A 515 -5.71 -36.45 -11.24
CA LEU A 515 -6.08 -37.73 -11.86
C LEU A 515 -5.04 -38.21 -12.88
N ASN A 516 -4.43 -37.31 -13.66
CA ASN A 516 -3.38 -37.67 -14.62
C ASN A 516 -2.03 -38.02 -13.97
N THR A 517 -1.69 -37.41 -12.83
CA THR A 517 -0.43 -37.72 -12.11
C THR A 517 -0.42 -39.10 -11.43
N LYS A 518 -1.58 -39.74 -11.23
CA LYS A 518 -1.68 -41.10 -10.70
C LYS A 518 -1.52 -42.21 -11.75
N LEU A 519 -1.40 -41.86 -13.03
CA LEU A 519 -1.27 -42.81 -14.14
C LEU A 519 0.05 -42.57 -14.89
N SER A 520 1.19 -42.95 -14.29
CA SER A 520 2.40 -43.28 -15.07
C SER A 520 3.24 -44.37 -14.37
N PRO A 521 3.84 -45.32 -15.11
CA PRO A 521 4.21 -46.62 -14.57
C PRO A 521 5.65 -46.65 -14.03
N GLN A 522 5.83 -47.26 -12.85
CA GLN A 522 7.15 -47.55 -12.28
C GLN A 522 7.99 -48.46 -13.19
N ARG A 523 9.16 -47.97 -13.63
CA ARG A 523 10.21 -48.74 -14.31
C ARG A 523 10.88 -49.72 -13.34
N ASN A 524 10.69 -51.01 -13.59
CA ASN A 524 11.51 -52.10 -13.05
C ASN A 524 13.00 -51.93 -13.41
N LYS A 525 13.88 -51.97 -12.41
CA LYS A 525 15.31 -52.29 -12.60
C LYS A 525 15.68 -53.50 -11.73
N LYS A 526 15.82 -54.67 -12.38
CA LYS A 526 16.51 -55.86 -11.85
C LYS A 526 17.87 -56.01 -12.54
N LYS A 527 18.90 -56.28 -11.71
CA LYS A 527 20.11 -57.12 -11.89
C LYS A 527 21.06 -56.94 -13.10
N LYS A 528 22.36 -56.84 -12.76
CA LYS A 528 23.54 -57.60 -13.29
C LYS A 528 24.72 -57.21 -12.38
N GLN A 529 25.29 -58.03 -11.50
CA GLN A 529 26.11 -59.24 -11.71
C GLN A 529 27.15 -59.08 -12.83
N LYS A 530 28.35 -58.62 -12.45
CA LYS A 530 29.63 -59.32 -12.61
C LYS A 530 30.59 -58.82 -11.55
#